data_AF-A0A5C5ZIB8-F1
#
_entry.id   AF-A0A5C5ZIB8-F1
#
_cell.length_a   1.000
_cell.length_b   1.000
_cell.length_c   1.000
_cell.angle_alpha   90.00
_cell.angle_beta   90.00
_cell.angle_gamma   90.00
#
_symmetry.space_group_name_H-M   'P 1'
#
loop_
_entity.id
_entity.type
_entity.pdbx_description
1 polymer ?
#
loop_
_entity_poly.entity_id
_entity_poly.type
_entity_poly.pdbx_seq_one_letter_code
_entity_poly.pdbx_strand_id
1 'polypeptide(L)'
;MASAPFPTDISSAATGLVGRLEGVQPKRWTREEYHLLAEQGWFVDKRVELIDGEIIELSPQSEEHFFGIDNLRSLLEKAFGEAYWVRSQASVAASEHSEPEPDVAVIEGPRRVMDDHPTTALLAVEVSKTTQSYDKGAKADLYASTGTHDYWVLDLVRRELVVHRQPTQNGESRFGWRYAQLTVIPETGEVSPLALPGATLRVAEMLPPSQAGDNS
;
A
#
# COMPACT_ATOMS: atom_id res chain seq x y z
N MET A 1 11.26 35.78 -32.73
CA MET A 1 12.01 34.62 -32.18
C MET A 1 10.97 33.71 -31.55
N ALA A 2 10.71 32.55 -32.15
CA ALA A 2 9.67 31.63 -31.69
C ALA A 2 10.20 30.81 -30.51
N SER A 3 9.46 30.81 -29.39
CA SER A 3 9.74 29.97 -28.22
C SER A 3 9.33 28.54 -28.54
N ALA A 4 10.25 27.58 -28.37
CA ALA A 4 9.91 26.17 -28.45
C ALA A 4 9.05 25.77 -27.23
N PRO A 5 8.05 24.89 -27.40
CA PRO A 5 7.23 24.41 -26.28
C PRO A 5 8.03 23.41 -25.42
N PHE A 6 7.76 23.44 -24.11
CA PHE A 6 8.27 22.43 -23.17
C PHE A 6 7.60 21.08 -23.46
N PRO A 7 8.35 19.96 -23.44
CA PRO A 7 7.77 18.63 -23.59
C PRO A 7 6.92 18.28 -22.36
N THR A 8 5.68 17.85 -22.60
CA THR A 8 4.66 17.51 -21.60
C THR A 8 4.67 16.04 -21.19
N ASP A 9 5.80 15.33 -21.33
CA ASP A 9 5.88 13.93 -20.94
C ASP A 9 7.24 13.62 -20.29
N ILE A 10 7.22 13.39 -18.97
CA ILE A 10 8.39 12.98 -18.17
C ILE A 10 8.19 11.55 -17.64
N SER A 11 7.20 10.79 -18.14
CA SER A 11 6.84 9.49 -17.56
C SER A 11 7.78 8.32 -17.96
N SER A 12 8.81 8.55 -18.78
CA SER A 12 9.67 7.46 -19.28
C SER A 12 11.18 7.69 -19.13
N ALA A 13 11.64 8.77 -18.48
CA ALA A 13 13.07 9.14 -18.52
C ALA A 13 13.73 9.48 -17.17
N ALA A 14 13.09 9.20 -16.02
CA ALA A 14 13.68 9.48 -14.71
C ALA A 14 14.43 8.31 -14.06
N THR A 15 14.35 7.09 -14.61
CA THR A 15 15.05 5.91 -14.06
C THR A 15 16.52 5.79 -14.50
N GLY A 16 17.04 6.74 -15.28
CA GLY A 16 18.36 6.60 -15.92
C GLY A 16 19.34 7.77 -15.82
N LEU A 17 19.00 8.88 -15.14
CA LEU A 17 19.78 10.13 -15.25
C LEU A 17 20.68 10.47 -14.06
N VAL A 18 21.00 9.51 -13.20
CA VAL A 18 22.22 9.57 -12.39
C VAL A 18 23.04 8.35 -12.74
N GLY A 19 23.83 8.49 -13.82
CA GLY A 19 24.96 7.61 -14.04
C GLY A 19 25.79 7.58 -12.76
N ARG A 20 26.08 6.38 -12.25
CA ARG A 20 26.89 6.16 -11.06
C ARG A 20 28.21 6.93 -11.21
N LEU A 21 28.33 8.08 -10.57
CA LEU A 21 29.64 8.66 -10.28
C LEU A 21 30.29 7.70 -9.27
N GLU A 22 31.50 7.22 -9.56
CA GLU A 22 32.22 6.32 -8.66
C GLU A 22 32.29 6.94 -7.26
N GLY A 23 31.82 6.19 -6.25
CA GLY A 23 31.80 6.65 -4.86
C GLY A 23 30.64 7.59 -4.47
N VAL A 24 29.73 7.93 -5.39
CA VAL A 24 28.53 8.73 -5.08
C VAL A 24 27.30 7.81 -5.03
N GLN A 25 26.58 7.83 -3.91
CA GLN A 25 25.33 7.08 -3.73
C GLN A 25 24.27 8.02 -3.15
N PRO A 26 22.98 7.83 -3.51
CA PRO A 26 21.89 8.53 -2.83
C PRO A 26 21.91 8.23 -1.32
N LYS A 27 21.60 9.24 -0.49
CA LYS A 27 21.37 9.03 0.94
C LYS A 27 20.15 8.13 1.11
N ARG A 28 20.31 7.03 1.86
CA ARG A 28 19.22 6.21 2.37
C ARG A 28 18.83 6.71 3.75
N TRP A 29 17.55 7.01 3.96
CA TRP A 29 17.02 7.46 5.24
C TRP A 29 16.70 6.28 6.16
N THR A 30 16.95 6.45 7.45
CA THR A 30 16.41 5.57 8.49
C THR A 30 15.03 6.07 8.93
N ARG A 31 14.26 5.23 9.60
CA ARG A 31 13.00 5.63 10.27
C ARG A 31 13.24 6.75 11.26
N GLU A 32 14.31 6.68 12.04
CA GLU A 32 14.66 7.72 13.01
C GLU A 32 14.87 9.07 12.32
N GLU A 33 15.66 9.12 11.26
CA GLU A 33 15.87 10.36 10.48
C GLU A 33 14.59 10.84 9.81
N TYR A 34 13.77 9.92 9.29
CA TYR A 34 12.47 10.22 8.69
C TYR A 34 11.51 10.88 9.71
N HIS A 35 11.42 10.34 10.93
CA HIS A 35 10.63 10.93 12.01
C HIS A 35 11.15 12.30 12.43
N LEU A 36 12.47 12.49 12.52
CA LEU A 36 13.07 13.80 12.80
C LEU A 36 12.72 14.85 11.73
N LEU A 37 12.68 14.46 10.44
CA LEU A 37 12.22 15.35 9.37
C LEU A 37 10.73 15.68 9.49
N ALA A 38 9.90 14.68 9.83
CA ALA A 38 8.47 14.86 10.05
C ALA A 38 8.20 15.83 11.22
N GLU A 39 8.88 15.66 12.35
CA GLU A 39 8.81 16.55 13.53
C GLU A 39 9.20 17.99 13.21
N GLN A 40 10.12 18.19 12.26
CA GLN A 40 10.52 19.51 11.76
C GLN A 40 9.56 20.11 10.72
N GLY A 41 8.49 19.38 10.36
CA GLY A 41 7.45 19.86 9.45
C GLY A 41 7.77 19.73 7.96
N TRP A 42 8.76 18.92 7.57
CA TRP A 42 9.12 18.74 6.15
C TRP A 42 8.01 18.14 5.28
N PHE A 43 7.10 17.39 5.90
CA PHE A 43 6.00 16.69 5.21
C PHE A 43 4.63 17.30 5.51
N VAL A 44 4.58 18.53 6.01
CA VAL A 44 3.31 19.27 6.13
C VAL A 44 2.65 19.34 4.74
N ASP A 45 1.35 19.02 4.69
CA ASP A 45 0.54 18.94 3.47
C ASP A 45 0.98 17.89 2.44
N LYS A 46 1.87 16.96 2.83
CA LYS A 46 2.36 15.88 1.98
C LYS A 46 2.06 14.52 2.59
N ARG A 47 1.54 13.61 1.77
CA ARG A 47 1.50 12.18 2.13
C ARG A 47 2.79 11.55 1.66
N VAL A 48 3.56 10.98 2.58
CA VAL A 48 4.83 10.33 2.26
C VAL A 48 4.96 9.00 2.99
N GLU A 49 5.62 8.03 2.36
CA GLU A 49 6.06 6.78 2.98
C GLU A 49 7.58 6.67 2.93
N LEU A 50 8.17 5.98 3.91
CA LEU A 50 9.58 5.58 3.85
C LEU A 50 9.68 4.14 3.32
N ILE A 51 10.41 3.91 2.22
CA ILE A 51 10.52 2.61 1.57
C ILE A 51 11.96 2.38 1.10
N ASP A 52 12.65 1.40 1.69
CA ASP A 52 14.07 1.12 1.41
C ASP A 52 14.99 2.35 1.56
N GLY A 53 14.68 3.21 2.53
CA GLY A 53 15.38 4.46 2.78
C GLY A 53 15.10 5.55 1.75
N GLU A 54 14.08 5.39 0.91
CA GLU A 54 13.57 6.42 0.00
C GLU A 54 12.28 7.01 0.57
N ILE A 55 12.14 8.33 0.52
CA ILE A 55 10.92 9.01 0.92
C ILE A 55 10.06 9.19 -0.33
N ILE A 56 8.94 8.49 -0.39
CA ILE A 56 8.06 8.44 -1.56
C ILE A 56 6.85 9.32 -1.28
N GLU A 57 6.63 10.34 -2.10
CA GLU A 57 5.43 11.18 -2.04
C GLU A 57 4.27 10.46 -2.75
N LEU A 58 3.15 10.29 -2.04
CA LEU A 58 1.94 9.65 -2.54
C LEU A 58 1.04 10.66 -3.23
N SER A 59 0.34 10.22 -4.28
CA SER A 59 -0.66 11.04 -4.93
C SER A 59 -1.84 11.35 -3.99
N PRO A 60 -2.50 12.51 -4.16
CA PRO A 60 -3.75 12.79 -3.46
C PRO A 60 -4.80 11.70 -3.70
N GLN A 61 -5.54 11.35 -2.66
CA GLN A 61 -6.62 10.37 -2.74
C GLN A 61 -7.89 11.00 -3.29
N SER A 62 -8.56 10.30 -4.21
CA SER A 62 -9.91 10.68 -4.66
C SER A 62 -10.97 10.25 -3.66
N GLU A 63 -12.17 10.86 -3.71
CA GLU A 63 -13.34 10.44 -2.91
C GLU A 63 -13.65 8.93 -3.05
N GLU A 64 -13.56 8.39 -4.26
CA GLU A 64 -13.76 6.95 -4.50
C GLU A 64 -12.72 6.08 -3.78
N HIS A 65 -11.50 6.58 -3.59
CA HIS A 65 -10.44 5.90 -2.85
C HIS A 65 -10.79 5.86 -1.37
N PHE A 66 -11.11 7.01 -0.78
CA PHE A 66 -11.53 7.11 0.61
C PHE A 66 -12.75 6.24 0.91
N PHE A 67 -13.74 6.23 0.01
CA PHE A 67 -14.92 5.38 0.16
C PHE A 67 -14.57 3.89 0.21
N GLY A 68 -13.63 3.43 -0.63
CA GLY A 68 -13.13 2.06 -0.58
C GLY A 68 -12.44 1.72 0.74
N ILE A 69 -11.65 2.66 1.30
CA ILE A 69 -11.00 2.51 2.61
C ILE A 69 -12.05 2.35 3.71
N ASP A 70 -13.06 3.22 3.75
CA ASP A 70 -14.10 3.21 4.79
C ASP A 70 -14.94 1.91 4.74
N ASN A 71 -15.27 1.44 3.53
CA ASN A 71 -15.96 0.17 3.34
C ASN A 71 -15.12 -1.01 3.84
N LEU A 72 -13.86 -1.09 3.41
CA LEU A 72 -12.94 -2.14 3.84
C LEU A 72 -12.77 -2.15 5.36
N ARG A 73 -12.53 -0.97 5.95
CA ARG A 73 -12.39 -0.82 7.40
C ARG A 73 -13.64 -1.34 8.11
N SER A 74 -14.82 -0.86 7.71
CA SER A 74 -16.09 -1.24 8.35
C SER A 74 -16.38 -2.74 8.23
N LEU A 75 -16.13 -3.34 7.06
CA LEU A 75 -16.30 -4.77 6.82
C LEU A 75 -15.35 -5.60 7.69
N LEU A 76 -14.08 -5.19 7.76
CA LEU A 76 -13.05 -5.90 8.52
C LEU A 76 -13.29 -5.75 10.04
N GLU A 77 -13.67 -4.56 10.53
CA GLU A 77 -14.01 -4.35 11.94
C GLU A 77 -15.18 -5.25 12.35
N LYS A 78 -16.22 -5.35 11.50
CA LYS A 78 -17.36 -6.24 11.73
C LYS A 78 -16.97 -7.72 11.71
N ALA A 79 -16.09 -8.13 10.80
CA ALA A 79 -15.69 -9.52 10.65
C ALA A 79 -14.78 -10.00 11.79
N PHE A 80 -13.76 -9.21 12.12
CA PHE A 80 -12.76 -9.58 13.12
C PHE A 80 -13.20 -9.28 14.57
N GLY A 81 -14.05 -8.27 14.77
CA GLY A 81 -14.49 -7.86 16.10
C GLY A 81 -13.38 -7.29 16.98
N GLU A 82 -13.65 -7.14 18.28
CA GLU A 82 -12.77 -6.42 19.22
C GLU A 82 -11.50 -7.18 19.63
N ALA A 83 -11.40 -8.47 19.28
CA ALA A 83 -10.20 -9.27 19.55
C ALA A 83 -9.01 -8.88 18.64
N TYR A 84 -9.28 -8.10 17.59
CA TYR A 84 -8.29 -7.60 16.65
C TYR A 84 -8.40 -6.09 16.53
N TRP A 85 -7.35 -5.49 15.99
CA TRP A 85 -7.32 -4.06 15.75
C TRP A 85 -7.20 -3.76 14.26
N VAL A 86 -8.30 -3.29 13.68
CA VAL A 86 -8.30 -2.74 12.32
C VAL A 86 -7.82 -1.29 12.38
N ARG A 87 -6.78 -0.98 11.60
CA ARG A 87 -6.19 0.35 11.45
C ARG A 87 -6.37 0.80 10.01
N SER A 88 -6.57 2.10 9.81
CA SER A 88 -6.63 2.70 8.47
C SER A 88 -5.61 3.81 8.39
N GLN A 89 -4.91 3.89 7.26
CA GLN A 89 -3.92 4.93 6.97
C GLN A 89 -2.95 5.13 8.13
N ALA A 90 -2.36 4.03 8.59
CA ALA A 90 -1.48 4.05 9.74
C ALA A 90 -0.26 3.17 9.50
N SER A 91 0.92 3.74 9.75
CA SER A 91 2.22 3.13 9.52
C SER A 91 2.38 1.73 10.09
N VAL A 92 3.19 0.93 9.39
CA VAL A 92 3.78 -0.34 9.82
C VAL A 92 5.29 -0.19 9.84
N ALA A 93 5.92 -0.46 10.98
CA ALA A 93 7.36 -0.41 11.20
C ALA A 93 8.10 -1.60 10.56
N ALA A 94 8.04 -1.70 9.23
CA ALA A 94 8.50 -2.85 8.46
C ALA A 94 9.99 -3.17 8.65
N SER A 95 10.86 -2.15 8.74
CA SER A 95 12.29 -2.31 9.01
C SER A 95 12.91 -0.99 9.46
N GLU A 96 14.20 -0.93 9.76
CA GLU A 96 14.92 0.34 10.01
C GLU A 96 14.79 1.35 8.86
N HIS A 97 14.57 0.88 7.62
CA HIS A 97 14.54 1.70 6.41
C HIS A 97 13.18 1.70 5.70
N SER A 98 12.16 1.08 6.27
CA SER A 98 10.83 1.03 5.65
C SER A 98 9.74 1.20 6.70
N GLU A 99 8.85 2.14 6.43
CA GLU A 99 7.63 2.41 7.19
C GLU A 99 6.47 2.71 6.20
N PRO A 100 5.89 1.68 5.55
CA PRO A 100 4.73 1.84 4.68
C PRO A 100 3.46 2.19 5.50
N GLU A 101 2.51 2.86 4.85
CA GLU A 101 1.20 3.21 5.38
C GLU A 101 0.12 2.47 4.58
N PRO A 102 -0.25 1.23 4.97
CA PRO A 102 -1.37 0.54 4.34
C PRO A 102 -2.66 1.33 4.52
N ASP A 103 -3.47 1.37 3.46
CA ASP A 103 -4.80 1.98 3.51
C ASP A 103 -5.67 1.34 4.60
N VAL A 104 -5.66 0.00 4.71
CA VAL A 104 -6.27 -0.74 5.83
C VAL A 104 -5.36 -1.90 6.26
N ALA A 105 -5.17 -2.09 7.55
CA ALA A 105 -4.42 -3.22 8.11
C ALA A 105 -5.15 -3.85 9.31
N VAL A 106 -5.04 -5.16 9.45
CA VAL A 106 -5.53 -5.92 10.61
C VAL A 106 -4.35 -6.35 11.46
N ILE A 107 -4.35 -5.92 12.72
CA ILE A 107 -3.32 -6.24 13.71
C ILE A 107 -3.89 -7.22 14.74
N GLU A 108 -3.06 -8.16 15.18
CA GLU A 108 -3.42 -9.09 16.25
C GLU A 108 -3.62 -8.37 17.59
N GLY A 109 -4.65 -8.79 18.31
CA GLY A 109 -5.00 -8.29 19.63
C GLY A 109 -5.86 -7.01 19.61
N PRO A 110 -6.40 -6.63 20.78
CA PRO A 110 -7.28 -5.48 20.89
C PRO A 110 -6.53 -4.16 20.67
N ARG A 111 -7.32 -3.11 20.40
CA ARG A 111 -6.82 -1.74 20.33
C ARG A 111 -6.09 -1.35 21.62
N ARG A 112 -4.90 -0.76 21.47
CA ARG A 112 -4.05 -0.32 22.58
C ARG A 112 -3.22 0.90 22.18
N VAL A 113 -2.72 1.62 23.17
CA VAL A 113 -1.65 2.60 22.96
C VAL A 113 -0.35 1.82 22.69
N MET A 114 0.43 2.26 21.72
CA MET A 114 1.72 1.65 21.38
C MET A 114 2.80 2.74 21.36
N ASP A 115 3.99 2.40 21.83
CA ASP A 115 5.15 3.28 21.80
C ASP A 115 5.75 3.40 20.38
N ASP A 116 5.56 2.37 19.55
CA ASP A 116 5.92 2.35 18.12
C ASP A 116 4.84 1.64 17.30
N HIS A 117 4.91 1.74 15.97
CA HIS A 117 4.02 1.04 15.04
C HIS A 117 4.20 -0.49 15.10
N PRO A 118 3.15 -1.28 14.81
CA PRO A 118 3.29 -2.71 14.57
C PRO A 118 4.32 -2.97 13.48
N THR A 119 5.14 -4.03 13.64
CA THR A 119 6.16 -4.40 12.65
C THR A 119 5.60 -5.19 11.47
N THR A 120 4.41 -5.78 11.63
CA THR A 120 3.73 -6.56 10.60
C THR A 120 2.20 -6.50 10.80
N ALA A 121 1.45 -7.00 9.82
CA ALA A 121 -0.01 -7.11 9.85
C ALA A 121 -0.46 -8.53 9.48
N LEU A 122 -1.58 -8.97 10.06
CA LEU A 122 -2.24 -10.22 9.69
C LEU A 122 -2.84 -10.14 8.28
N LEU A 123 -3.30 -8.94 7.92
CA LEU A 123 -3.79 -8.56 6.60
C LEU A 123 -3.40 -7.10 6.36
N ALA A 124 -2.81 -6.80 5.21
CA ALA A 124 -2.65 -5.44 4.72
C ALA A 124 -3.40 -5.28 3.39
N VAL A 125 -4.10 -4.17 3.22
CA VAL A 125 -4.91 -3.87 2.04
C VAL A 125 -4.54 -2.49 1.52
N GLU A 126 -4.25 -2.40 0.22
CA GLU A 126 -4.18 -1.13 -0.51
C GLU A 126 -5.43 -0.97 -1.37
N VAL A 127 -6.01 0.22 -1.36
CA VAL A 127 -7.03 0.63 -2.33
C VAL A 127 -6.30 1.35 -3.45
N SER A 128 -6.46 0.89 -4.69
CA SER A 128 -5.64 1.39 -5.78
C SER A 128 -6.48 1.84 -6.96
N LYS A 129 -6.28 3.10 -7.37
CA LYS A 129 -6.80 3.66 -8.62
C LYS A 129 -5.69 3.98 -9.62
N THR A 130 -4.72 4.81 -9.22
CA THR A 130 -3.63 5.29 -10.07
C THR A 130 -2.27 4.63 -9.78
N THR A 131 -2.12 3.99 -8.61
CA THR A 131 -0.86 3.42 -8.11
C THR A 131 -0.72 1.91 -8.31
N GLN A 132 -1.57 1.32 -9.15
CA GLN A 132 -1.69 -0.15 -9.29
C GLN A 132 -0.36 -0.86 -9.55
N SER A 133 0.52 -0.29 -10.39
CA SER A 133 1.82 -0.90 -10.69
C SER A 133 2.77 -0.88 -9.48
N TYR A 134 2.67 0.14 -8.63
CA TYR A 134 3.43 0.23 -7.40
C TYR A 134 2.89 -0.76 -6.36
N ASP A 135 1.58 -0.77 -6.14
CA ASP A 135 0.93 -1.61 -5.13
C ASP A 135 1.03 -3.10 -5.46
N LYS A 136 0.79 -3.49 -6.72
CA LYS A 136 0.90 -4.88 -7.18
C LYS A 136 2.36 -5.34 -7.40
N GLY A 137 3.33 -4.42 -7.31
CA GLY A 137 4.74 -4.65 -7.62
C GLY A 137 5.64 -4.42 -6.41
N ALA A 138 6.32 -3.27 -6.37
CA ALA A 138 7.32 -2.98 -5.33
C ALA A 138 6.74 -3.01 -3.90
N LYS A 139 5.50 -2.53 -3.70
CA LYS A 139 4.85 -2.57 -2.38
C LYS A 139 4.50 -4.01 -1.97
N ALA A 140 4.04 -4.83 -2.91
CA ALA A 140 3.82 -6.26 -2.68
C ALA A 140 5.12 -6.99 -2.27
N ASP A 141 6.23 -6.74 -2.97
CA ASP A 141 7.54 -7.32 -2.63
C ASP A 141 8.00 -6.89 -1.24
N LEU A 142 7.79 -5.62 -0.86
CA LEU A 142 8.06 -5.12 0.49
C LEU A 142 7.25 -5.91 1.54
N TYR A 143 5.93 -5.99 1.39
CA TYR A 143 5.10 -6.70 2.35
C TYR A 143 5.48 -8.18 2.46
N ALA A 144 5.80 -8.82 1.33
CA ALA A 144 6.31 -10.20 1.33
C ALA A 144 7.60 -10.34 2.13
N SER A 145 8.53 -9.37 2.02
CA SER A 145 9.80 -9.37 2.76
C SER A 145 9.62 -9.18 4.27
N THR A 146 8.52 -8.56 4.69
CA THR A 146 8.20 -8.26 6.10
C THR A 146 7.32 -9.34 6.76
N GLY A 147 7.04 -10.43 6.06
CA GLY A 147 6.27 -11.56 6.60
C GLY A 147 4.76 -11.34 6.63
N THR A 148 4.22 -10.35 5.93
CA THR A 148 2.77 -10.23 5.74
C THR A 148 2.30 -11.40 4.87
N HIS A 149 1.44 -12.26 5.39
CA HIS A 149 1.01 -13.49 4.70
C HIS A 149 -0.24 -13.31 3.82
N ASP A 150 -1.02 -12.25 4.06
CA ASP A 150 -2.23 -11.91 3.32
C ASP A 150 -2.15 -10.43 2.93
N TYR A 151 -1.90 -10.16 1.65
CA TYR A 151 -1.80 -8.80 1.12
C TYR A 151 -2.77 -8.62 -0.03
N TRP A 152 -3.65 -7.63 0.07
CA TRP A 152 -4.71 -7.39 -0.90
C TRP A 152 -4.53 -6.04 -1.59
N VAL A 153 -4.82 -5.99 -2.88
CA VAL A 153 -4.94 -4.75 -3.64
C VAL A 153 -6.34 -4.67 -4.23
N LEU A 154 -7.16 -3.76 -3.74
CA LEU A 154 -8.48 -3.45 -4.28
C LEU A 154 -8.32 -2.51 -5.48
N ASP A 155 -8.42 -3.04 -6.69
CA ASP A 155 -8.29 -2.27 -7.93
C ASP A 155 -9.64 -1.63 -8.27
N LEU A 156 -9.75 -0.32 -8.05
CA LEU A 156 -10.97 0.44 -8.31
C LEU A 156 -11.28 0.61 -9.80
N VAL A 157 -10.27 0.52 -10.67
CA VAL A 157 -10.43 0.69 -12.12
C VAL A 157 -10.95 -0.60 -12.75
N ARG A 158 -10.34 -1.74 -12.40
CA ARG A 158 -10.78 -3.06 -12.88
C ARG A 158 -11.93 -3.64 -12.07
N ARG A 159 -12.26 -3.04 -10.91
CA ARG A 159 -13.27 -3.51 -9.97
C ARG A 159 -13.04 -4.98 -9.57
N GLU A 160 -11.83 -5.24 -9.11
CA GLU A 160 -11.37 -6.57 -8.70
C GLU A 160 -10.51 -6.48 -7.45
N LEU A 161 -10.44 -7.57 -6.69
CA LEU A 161 -9.50 -7.74 -5.59
C LEU A 161 -8.36 -8.65 -6.05
N VAL A 162 -7.14 -8.15 -5.96
CA VAL A 162 -5.94 -8.95 -6.19
C VAL A 162 -5.38 -9.40 -4.84
N VAL A 163 -5.37 -10.71 -4.61
CA VAL A 163 -4.94 -11.34 -3.37
C VAL A 163 -3.56 -11.96 -3.56
N HIS A 164 -2.60 -11.49 -2.78
CA HIS A 164 -1.22 -11.96 -2.76
C HIS A 164 -0.95 -12.77 -1.48
N ARG A 165 -0.47 -14.01 -1.65
CA ARG A 165 -0.23 -14.97 -0.55
C ARG A 165 1.01 -15.81 -0.78
N GLN A 166 1.44 -16.50 0.27
CA GLN A 166 2.63 -17.38 0.27
C GLN A 166 3.91 -16.61 -0.08
N PRO A 167 4.37 -15.70 0.80
CA PRO A 167 5.64 -15.00 0.59
C PRO A 167 6.79 -16.01 0.44
N THR A 168 7.62 -15.82 -0.57
CA THR A 168 8.77 -16.67 -0.89
C THR A 168 9.97 -15.82 -1.27
N GLN A 169 11.16 -16.33 -1.00
CA GLN A 169 12.40 -15.71 -1.46
C GLN A 169 12.46 -15.68 -2.98
N ASN A 170 12.95 -14.57 -3.50
CA ASN A 170 13.21 -14.38 -4.91
C ASN A 170 14.27 -13.30 -5.14
N GLY A 171 15.44 -13.68 -5.65
CA GLY A 171 16.56 -12.77 -5.85
C GLY A 171 16.42 -11.72 -6.96
N GLU A 172 15.35 -11.77 -7.77
CA GLU A 172 15.08 -10.79 -8.83
C GLU A 172 14.16 -9.65 -8.39
N SER A 173 13.40 -9.87 -7.31
CA SER A 173 12.50 -8.87 -6.72
C SER A 173 13.28 -7.77 -6.00
N ARG A 174 12.67 -6.57 -5.86
CA ARG A 174 13.34 -5.41 -5.23
C ARG A 174 13.81 -5.70 -3.82
N PHE A 175 13.02 -6.47 -3.06
CA PHE A 175 13.27 -6.77 -1.65
C PHE A 175 13.74 -8.21 -1.39
N GLY A 176 14.09 -8.97 -2.44
CA GLY A 176 14.49 -10.37 -2.28
C GLY A 176 13.35 -11.33 -1.95
N TRP A 177 12.11 -10.85 -1.95
CA TRP A 177 10.88 -11.60 -1.69
C TRP A 177 9.77 -11.21 -2.65
N ARG A 178 8.89 -12.16 -2.95
CA ARG A 178 7.63 -11.94 -3.66
C ARG A 178 6.56 -12.91 -3.13
N TYR A 179 5.32 -12.70 -3.53
CA TYR A 179 4.27 -13.68 -3.27
C TYR A 179 4.26 -14.78 -4.35
N ALA A 180 4.20 -16.05 -3.93
CA ALA A 180 4.13 -17.18 -4.85
C ALA A 180 2.69 -17.41 -5.38
N GLN A 181 1.68 -16.98 -4.64
CA GLN A 181 0.29 -17.11 -5.00
C GLN A 181 -0.33 -15.74 -5.27
N LEU A 182 -0.87 -15.59 -6.48
CA LEU A 182 -1.66 -14.44 -6.90
C LEU A 182 -3.05 -14.92 -7.31
N THR A 183 -4.11 -14.34 -6.75
CA THR A 183 -5.49 -14.66 -7.10
C THR A 183 -6.25 -13.38 -7.39
N VAL A 184 -6.83 -13.27 -8.58
CA VAL A 184 -7.69 -12.16 -8.95
C VAL A 184 -9.13 -12.58 -8.73
N ILE A 185 -9.85 -11.84 -7.90
CA ILE A 185 -11.24 -12.10 -7.53
C ILE A 185 -12.07 -10.96 -8.14
N PRO A 186 -13.03 -11.27 -9.04
CA PRO A 186 -13.86 -10.24 -9.66
C PRO A 186 -14.80 -9.60 -8.63
N GLU A 187 -15.40 -8.46 -8.97
CA GLU A 187 -16.41 -7.76 -8.14
C GLU A 187 -17.50 -8.70 -7.57
N THR A 188 -17.95 -9.69 -8.33
CA THR A 188 -19.00 -10.63 -7.92
C THR A 188 -18.49 -11.76 -7.02
N GLY A 189 -17.18 -11.83 -6.79
CA GLY A 189 -16.53 -12.87 -6.01
C GLY A 189 -16.50 -12.58 -4.52
N GLU A 190 -15.98 -13.56 -3.80
CA GLU A 190 -15.88 -13.56 -2.35
C GLU A 190 -14.46 -13.96 -1.93
N VAL A 191 -14.01 -13.44 -0.78
CA VAL A 191 -12.69 -13.71 -0.21
C VAL A 191 -12.81 -13.91 1.30
N SER A 192 -11.91 -14.72 1.85
CA SER A 192 -11.76 -14.88 3.30
C SER A 192 -10.34 -14.50 3.72
N PRO A 193 -10.16 -13.65 4.74
CA PRO A 193 -8.85 -13.38 5.33
C PRO A 193 -8.19 -14.67 5.85
N LEU A 194 -6.88 -14.82 5.70
CA LEU A 194 -6.15 -15.99 6.23
C LEU A 194 -6.23 -16.08 7.76
N ALA A 195 -6.21 -14.93 8.44
CA ALA A 195 -6.36 -14.87 9.89
C ALA A 195 -7.79 -15.15 10.38
N LEU A 196 -8.78 -15.17 9.48
CA LEU A 196 -10.17 -15.50 9.80
C LEU A 196 -10.85 -16.27 8.66
N PRO A 197 -10.47 -17.54 8.41
CA PRO A 197 -10.92 -18.30 7.23
C PRO A 197 -12.44 -18.55 7.17
N GLY A 198 -13.13 -18.45 8.30
CA GLY A 198 -14.58 -18.60 8.38
C GLY A 198 -15.39 -17.34 8.04
N ALA A 199 -14.73 -16.19 7.89
CA ALA A 199 -15.38 -14.95 7.48
C ALA A 199 -15.31 -14.80 5.96
N THR A 200 -16.46 -14.68 5.31
CA THR A 200 -16.56 -14.49 3.86
C THR A 200 -16.99 -13.06 3.58
N LEU A 201 -16.15 -12.32 2.83
CA LEU A 201 -16.36 -10.93 2.45
C LEU A 201 -16.60 -10.84 0.95
N ARG A 202 -17.60 -10.06 0.53
CA ARG A 202 -17.91 -9.83 -0.89
C ARG A 202 -17.09 -8.69 -1.44
N VAL A 203 -16.45 -8.88 -2.60
CA VAL A 203 -15.65 -7.81 -3.23
C VAL A 203 -16.51 -6.59 -3.57
N ALA A 204 -17.74 -6.82 -4.03
CA ALA A 204 -18.71 -5.74 -4.30
C ALA A 204 -18.98 -4.83 -3.09
N GLU A 205 -18.91 -5.34 -1.85
CA GLU A 205 -19.13 -4.53 -0.63
C GLU A 205 -17.90 -3.69 -0.28
N MET A 206 -16.73 -4.02 -0.80
CA MET A 206 -15.48 -3.27 -0.62
C MET A 206 -15.40 -2.09 -1.59
N LEU A 207 -16.02 -2.22 -2.76
CA LEU A 207 -15.93 -1.24 -3.84
C LEU A 207 -16.90 -0.07 -3.63
N PRO A 208 -16.56 1.13 -4.12
CA PRO A 208 -17.54 2.18 -4.33
C PRO A 208 -18.65 1.73 -5.28
N PRO A 209 -19.87 2.30 -5.16
CA PRO A 209 -20.95 2.04 -6.09
C PRO A 209 -20.47 2.29 -7.51
N SER A 210 -20.83 1.40 -8.44
CA SER A 210 -20.62 1.66 -9.87
C SER A 210 -21.31 2.97 -10.20
N GLN A 211 -20.58 3.92 -10.81
CA GLN A 211 -21.19 5.10 -11.40
C GLN A 211 -22.24 4.58 -12.40
N ALA A 212 -23.53 4.75 -12.08
CA ALA A 212 -24.58 4.48 -13.04
C ALA A 212 -24.28 5.39 -14.23
N GLY A 213 -24.12 4.81 -15.41
CA GLY A 213 -23.71 5.53 -16.61
C GLY A 213 -24.53 6.82 -16.73
N ASP A 214 -23.83 7.93 -16.91
CA ASP A 214 -24.40 9.21 -17.28
C ASP A 214 -25.05 9.03 -18.66
N ASN A 215 -26.28 8.49 -18.65
CA ASN A 215 -27.18 8.49 -19.79
C ASN A 215 -27.84 9.87 -19.82
N SER A 216 -27.04 10.85 -20.26
CA SER A 216 -27.49 12.16 -20.69
C SER A 216 -27.51 12.21 -22.22
#